data_AF-A0A920MSC7-F1
#
_entry.id   AF-A0A920MSC7-F1
#
_cell.length_a   1.000
_cell.length_b   1.000
_cell.length_c   1.000
_cell.angle_alpha   90.00
_cell.angle_beta   90.00
_cell.angle_gamma   90.00
#
_symmetry.space_group_name_H-M   'P 1'
#
loop_
_entity.id
_entity.type
_entity.pdbx_description
1 polymer ?
#
loop_
_entity_poly.entity_id
_entity_poly.type
_entity_poly.pdbx_seq_one_letter_code
_entity_poly.pdbx_strand_id
1 'polypeptide(L)' 'MTKIREDRSDKDKLHLIFVEQRGDHKKRSERKRQKTLERYIDLIMSYNGYTESNILDMHSRGVIEPRFYVTIQFN' A
#
# COMPACT_ATOMS: atom_id res chain seq x y z
N MET A 1 7.22 14.34 -21.52
CA MET A 1 7.01 13.75 -20.18
C MET A 1 6.16 14.71 -19.38
N THR A 2 4.87 14.40 -19.29
CA THR A 2 3.88 15.26 -18.63
C THR A 2 4.05 15.10 -17.12
N LYS A 3 4.41 16.18 -16.43
CA LYS A 3 4.54 16.21 -14.97
C LYS A 3 3.19 15.87 -14.35
N ILE A 4 3.08 14.69 -13.74
CA ILE A 4 1.96 14.30 -12.87
C ILE A 4 2.18 14.99 -11.51
N ARG A 5 2.11 16.33 -11.48
CA ARG A 5 2.01 17.12 -10.25
C ARG A 5 1.17 18.35 -10.56
N GLU A 6 -0.14 18.14 -10.57
CA GLU A 6 -1.09 19.23 -10.38
C GLU A 6 -1.25 19.38 -8.87
N ASP A 7 -0.83 20.53 -8.36
CA ASP A 7 -0.81 20.97 -6.96
C ASP A 7 0.29 20.46 -6.01
N ARG A 8 0.95 21.42 -5.36
CA ARG A 8 1.91 21.23 -4.24
C ARG A 8 1.20 21.11 -2.88
N SER A 9 -0.09 21.40 -2.81
CA SER A 9 -0.86 21.41 -1.56
C SER A 9 -1.52 20.07 -1.25
N ASP A 10 -1.84 19.28 -2.27
CA ASP A 10 -2.51 18.00 -2.10
C ASP A 10 -1.48 16.89 -2.03
N LYS A 11 -1.32 16.34 -0.81
CA LYS A 11 -0.49 15.17 -0.56
C LYS A 11 -0.99 14.00 -1.40
N ASP A 12 -0.09 13.39 -2.17
CA ASP A 12 -0.40 12.29 -3.08
C ASP A 12 -0.98 11.08 -2.32
N LYS A 13 -2.16 10.60 -2.74
CA LYS A 13 -2.82 9.42 -2.16
C LYS A 13 -2.75 8.24 -3.12
N LEU A 14 -2.30 7.09 -2.64
CA LEU A 14 -2.30 5.84 -3.38
C LEU A 14 -3.14 4.78 -2.68
N HIS A 15 -3.92 4.04 -3.48
CA HIS A 15 -4.66 2.87 -3.04
C HIS A 15 -3.94 1.60 -3.52
N LEU A 16 -3.42 0.83 -2.59
CA LEU A 16 -2.75 -0.45 -2.85
C LEU A 16 -3.71 -1.61 -2.58
N ILE A 17 -3.78 -2.55 -3.52
CA ILE A 17 -4.61 -3.75 -3.42
C ILE A 17 -3.69 -4.97 -3.55
N PHE A 18 -3.60 -5.75 -2.48
CA PHE A 18 -2.87 -7.00 -2.44
C PHE A 18 -3.87 -8.15 -2.55
N VAL A 19 -3.73 -8.94 -3.61
CA VAL A 19 -4.53 -10.15 -3.83
C VAL A 19 -3.69 -11.34 -3.40
N GLU A 20 -4.10 -12.05 -2.36
CA GLU A 20 -3.43 -13.27 -1.93
C GLU A 20 -4.02 -14.49 -2.64
N GLN A 21 -3.19 -15.52 -2.86
CA GLN A 21 -3.67 -16.80 -3.38
C GLN A 21 -4.56 -17.50 -2.34
N ARG A 22 -5.60 -18.22 -2.79
CA ARG A 22 -6.51 -18.96 -1.91
C ARG A 22 -5.75 -20.10 -1.17
N GLY A 23 -5.97 -20.25 0.14
CA GLY A 23 -5.36 -21.30 0.97
C GLY A 23 -5.41 -21.03 2.48
N ASP A 24 -5.13 -22.03 3.34
CA ASP A 24 -5.11 -21.90 4.81
C ASP A 24 -3.91 -21.04 5.27
N HIS A 25 -4.16 -19.74 5.40
CA HIS A 25 -3.18 -18.75 5.78
C HIS A 25 -3.24 -18.49 7.28
N LYS A 26 -2.53 -19.33 8.05
CA LYS A 26 -2.19 -19.09 9.46
C LYS A 26 -1.53 -17.70 9.66
N LYS A 27 -1.43 -17.22 10.91
CA LYS A 27 -0.74 -15.97 11.39
C LYS A 27 0.56 -15.56 10.66
N ARG A 28 1.25 -16.48 9.98
CA ARG A 28 2.43 -16.23 9.15
C ARG A 28 2.13 -15.36 7.91
N SER A 29 0.88 -15.30 7.44
CA SER A 29 0.45 -14.45 6.33
C SER A 29 0.45 -12.96 6.70
N GLU A 30 -0.05 -12.60 7.88
CA GLU A 30 -0.17 -11.19 8.28
C GLU A 30 1.19 -10.49 8.37
N ARG A 31 2.19 -11.16 8.95
CA ARG A 31 3.55 -10.62 9.04
C ARG A 31 4.21 -10.50 7.66
N LYS A 32 3.93 -11.44 6.75
CA LYS A 32 4.42 -11.35 5.36
C LYS A 32 3.77 -10.18 4.64
N ARG A 33 2.45 -10.02 4.77
CA ARG A 33 1.67 -8.92 4.22
C ARG A 33 2.18 -7.56 4.69
N GLN A 34 2.45 -7.41 5.98
CA GLN A 34 3.03 -6.19 6.52
C GLN A 34 4.42 -5.88 5.93
N LYS A 35 5.32 -6.86 5.89
CA LYS A 35 6.65 -6.69 5.26
C LYS A 35 6.56 -6.36 3.77
N THR A 36 5.60 -6.95 3.06
CA THR A 36 5.36 -6.63 1.66
C THR A 36 4.89 -5.18 1.54
N LEU A 37 3.92 -4.76 2.33
CA LEU A 37 3.44 -3.37 2.35
C LEU A 37 4.59 -2.37 2.56
N GLU A 38 5.41 -2.58 3.59
CA GLU A 38 6.59 -1.74 3.89
C GLU A 38 7.53 -1.63 2.68
N ARG A 39 7.86 -2.77 2.05
CA ARG A 39 8.72 -2.77 0.85
C ARG A 39 8.13 -1.98 -0.32
N TYR A 40 6.82 -2.07 -0.53
CA TYR A 40 6.16 -1.32 -1.60
C TYR A 40 6.14 0.17 -1.29
N ILE A 41 5.91 0.56 -0.02
CA ILE A 41 6.01 1.94 0.43
C ILE A 41 7.41 2.49 0.15
N ASP A 42 8.45 1.81 0.61
CA ASP A 42 9.86 2.21 0.40
C ASP A 42 10.19 2.36 -1.08
N LEU A 43 9.71 1.44 -1.92
CA LEU A 43 9.90 1.48 -3.36
C LEU A 43 9.23 2.70 -3.98
N ILE A 44 7.96 2.95 -3.64
CA ILE A 44 7.20 4.10 -4.15
C ILE A 44 7.85 5.41 -3.71
N MET A 45 8.25 5.51 -2.44
CA MET A 45 8.97 6.67 -1.91
C MET A 45 10.27 6.92 -2.68
N SER A 46 11.07 5.86 -2.89
CA SER A 46 12.33 5.95 -3.62
C SER A 46 12.16 6.39 -5.07
N TYR A 47 11.16 5.87 -5.79
CA TYR A 47 10.94 6.24 -7.20
C TYR A 47 10.39 7.65 -7.39
N ASN A 48 9.57 8.14 -6.44
CA ASN A 48 8.85 9.41 -6.58
C ASN A 48 9.47 10.54 -5.73
N GLY A 49 10.51 10.25 -4.96
CA GLY A 49 11.20 11.21 -4.09
C GLY A 49 10.39 11.64 -2.87
N TYR A 50 9.44 10.83 -2.41
CA TYR A 50 8.73 11.08 -1.15
C TYR A 50 9.64 10.74 0.03
N THR A 51 9.56 11.54 1.10
CA THR A 51 10.36 11.29 2.31
C THR A 51 9.54 10.68 3.44
N GLU A 52 8.21 10.83 3.37
CA GLU A 52 7.32 10.37 4.40
C GLU A 52 6.06 9.76 3.80
N SER A 53 5.46 8.82 4.54
CA SER A 53 4.16 8.27 4.21
C SER A 53 3.34 8.03 5.47
N ASN A 54 2.03 8.08 5.33
CA ASN A 54 1.08 7.77 6.40
C ASN A 54 0.00 6.82 5.88
N ILE A 55 -0.24 5.73 6.60
CA ILE A 55 -1.34 4.81 6.30
C ILE A 55 -2.63 5.44 6.85
N LEU A 56 -3.57 5.76 5.96
CA LEU A 56 -4.85 6.39 6.32
C LEU A 56 -5.93 5.36 6.62
N ASP A 57 -5.95 4.26 5.86
CA ASP A 57 -6.91 3.17 6.02
C ASP A 57 -6.28 1.84 5.65
N MET A 58 -6.69 0.78 6.35
CA MET A 58 -6.23 -0.57 6.12
C MET A 58 -7.36 -1.55 6.41
N HIS A 59 -7.78 -2.30 5.40
CA HIS A 59 -8.84 -3.29 5.56
C HIS A 59 -8.54 -4.58 4.81
N SER A 60 -9.04 -5.69 5.35
CA SER A 60 -8.94 -7.00 4.71
C SER A 60 -10.32 -7.60 4.50
N ARG A 61 -10.54 -8.23 3.36
CA ARG A 61 -11.83 -8.81 2.98
C ARG A 61 -11.67 -10.31 2.77
N GLY A 62 -12.45 -11.08 3.54
CA GLY A 62 -12.89 -12.46 3.26
C GLY A 62 -11.86 -13.59 3.16
N VAL A 63 -12.28 -14.79 3.55
CA VAL A 63 -11.53 -16.06 3.36
C VAL A 63 -11.60 -16.55 1.91
N ILE A 64 -12.67 -16.19 1.18
CA ILE A 64 -12.97 -16.66 -0.18
C ILE A 64 -12.12 -15.93 -1.24
N GLU A 65 -11.90 -14.63 -1.05
CA GLU A 65 -11.00 -13.82 -1.87
C GLU A 65 -10.18 -12.94 -0.93
N PRO A 66 -9.04 -13.43 -0.42
CA PRO A 66 -8.23 -12.69 0.53
C PRO A 66 -7.63 -11.47 -0.16
N ARG A 67 -8.32 -10.34 0.00
CA ARG A 67 -7.90 -9.03 -0.50
C ARG A 67 -7.52 -8.15 0.66
N PHE A 68 -6.37 -7.52 0.55
CA PHE A 68 -5.87 -6.55 1.52
C PHE A 68 -5.71 -5.20 0.84
N TYR A 69 -6.38 -4.20 1.40
CA TYR A 69 -6.49 -2.88 0.84
C TYR A 69 -5.83 -1.89 1.79
N VAL A 70 -5.01 -0.99 1.24
CA VAL A 70 -4.32 0.04 2.00
C VAL A 70 -4.41 1.36 1.27
N THR A 71 -4.82 2.41 1.98
CA THR A 71 -4.77 3.79 1.50
C THR A 71 -3.60 4.48 2.17
N ILE A 72 -2.70 5.06 1.36
CA ILE A 72 -1.47 5.68 1.84
C ILE A 72 -1.41 7.10 1.31
N GLN A 73 -1.02 8.03 2.18
CA GLN A 73 -0.71 9.40 1.82
C GLN A 73 0.79 9.62 1.87
N PHE A 74 1.37 10.21 0.82
CA PHE A 74 2.80 10.52 0.72
C PHE A 74 3.03 12.04 0.80
N ASN A 75 4.18 12.44 1.37
CA ASN A 75 4.64 13.84 1.47
C ASN A 75 5.92 14.06 0.66
#